data_AF-A0A094F4Y1-F1
#
_entry.id   AF-A0A094F4Y1-F1
#
_cell.length_a   1.000
_cell.length_b   1.000
_cell.length_c   1.000
_cell.angle_alpha   90.00
_cell.angle_beta   90.00
_cell.angle_gamma   90.00
#
_symmetry.space_group_name_H-M   'P 1'
#
loop_
_entity.id
_entity.type
_entity.pdbx_description
1 polymer ?
#
loop_
_entity_poly.entity_id
_entity_poly.type
_entity_poly.pdbx_seq_one_letter_code
_entity_poly.pdbx_strand_id
1 'polypeptide(L)'
;MFYDSSAACDSFQLGEMVKFFVNKNFFAFTSPLLVTEEDYPEPYDGDIENLITALRQCPSYQYDKNHAHCGLRTRLIPVLDFIQAMLASGVGIDRGNWKAERPSTSWESVEAEEPFRLTKSVATDARLKLEGFLTSSALSKSFFGAGSWDWTPEE
;
A
#
# COMPACT_ATOMS: atom_id res chain seq x y z
N MET A 1 -20.19 19.26 3.02
CA MET A 1 -21.03 19.03 1.82
C MET A 1 -20.41 17.84 1.13
N PHE A 2 -20.99 16.66 1.33
CA PHE A 2 -20.52 15.42 0.70
C PHE A 2 -20.90 15.49 -0.78
N TYR A 3 -19.91 15.48 -1.67
CA TYR A 3 -20.16 15.19 -3.07
C TYR A 3 -20.27 13.67 -3.17
N ASP A 4 -21.49 13.16 -3.34
CA ASP A 4 -21.67 11.77 -3.74
C ASP A 4 -20.86 11.53 -5.00
N SER A 5 -20.01 10.49 -5.00
CA SER A 5 -19.39 10.03 -6.23
C SER A 5 -20.51 9.62 -7.18
N SER A 6 -20.57 10.27 -8.34
CA SER A 6 -21.55 9.86 -9.35
C SER A 6 -21.10 8.53 -9.96
N ALA A 7 -22.06 7.67 -10.33
CA ALA A 7 -21.76 6.41 -11.03
C ALA A 7 -20.95 6.64 -12.33
N ALA A 8 -21.11 7.82 -12.95
CA ALA A 8 -20.32 8.26 -14.09
C ALA A 8 -18.85 8.50 -13.72
N CYS A 9 -18.58 9.15 -12.58
CA CYS A 9 -17.23 9.31 -12.06
C CYS A 9 -16.59 7.96 -11.74
N ASP A 10 -17.32 7.06 -11.09
CA ASP A 10 -16.79 5.73 -10.73
C ASP A 10 -16.42 4.91 -11.97
N SER A 11 -17.29 4.92 -13.00
CA SER A 11 -17.01 4.24 -14.27
C SER A 11 -15.79 4.83 -15.00
N PHE A 12 -15.66 6.16 -14.99
CA PHE A 12 -14.51 6.86 -15.55
C PHE A 12 -13.21 6.49 -14.82
N GLN A 13 -13.22 6.52 -13.49
CA GLN A 13 -12.05 6.18 -12.67
C GLN A 13 -11.66 4.71 -12.81
N LEU A 14 -12.63 3.80 -12.91
CA LEU A 14 -12.37 2.39 -13.20
C LEU A 14 -11.68 2.22 -14.56
N GLY A 15 -12.16 2.90 -15.60
CA GLY A 15 -11.52 2.87 -16.92
C GLY A 15 -10.07 3.36 -16.90
N GLU A 16 -9.81 4.46 -16.18
CA GLU A 16 -8.45 4.99 -16.01
C GLU A 16 -7.54 4.04 -15.19
N MET A 17 -8.07 3.38 -14.16
CA MET A 17 -7.36 2.34 -13.42
C MET A 17 -6.96 1.18 -14.32
N VAL A 18 -7.92 0.62 -15.05
CA VAL A 18 -7.68 -0.49 -15.98
C VAL A 18 -6.61 -0.11 -17.00
N LYS A 19 -6.75 1.06 -17.63
CA LYS A 19 -5.78 1.56 -18.61
C LYS A 19 -4.38 1.70 -18.00
N PHE A 20 -4.27 2.25 -16.81
CA PHE A 20 -2.99 2.42 -16.13
C PHE A 20 -2.34 1.08 -15.81
N PHE A 21 -3.04 0.16 -15.14
CA PHE A 21 -2.44 -1.09 -14.69
C PHE A 21 -2.13 -2.05 -15.85
N VAL A 22 -2.97 -2.10 -16.89
CA VAL A 22 -2.67 -2.88 -18.10
C VAL A 22 -1.44 -2.33 -18.82
N ASN A 23 -1.32 -1.01 -18.98
CA ASN A 23 -0.14 -0.39 -19.62
C ASN A 23 1.15 -0.59 -18.82
N LYS A 24 1.03 -0.85 -17.51
CA LYS A 24 2.15 -1.17 -16.62
C LYS A 24 2.43 -2.67 -16.48
N ASN A 25 1.64 -3.52 -17.13
CA ASN A 25 1.67 -4.98 -16.96
C ASN A 25 1.47 -5.43 -15.49
N PHE A 26 0.73 -4.65 -14.69
CA PHE A 26 0.38 -4.99 -13.30
C PHE A 26 -0.98 -5.66 -13.18
N PHE A 27 -1.75 -5.73 -14.26
CA PHE A 27 -3.09 -6.26 -14.25
C PHE A 27 -3.37 -7.02 -15.54
N ALA A 28 -3.86 -8.25 -15.39
CA ALA A 28 -4.32 -9.09 -16.48
C ALA A 28 -5.81 -9.40 -16.28
N PHE A 29 -6.60 -9.29 -17.35
CA PHE A 29 -7.99 -9.76 -17.33
C PHE A 29 -8.01 -11.25 -17.57
N THR A 30 -8.57 -11.98 -16.60
CA THR A 30 -8.60 -13.42 -16.63
C THR A 30 -10.04 -13.92 -16.52
N SER A 31 -10.42 -14.92 -17.31
CA SER A 31 -11.78 -15.47 -17.32
C SER A 31 -11.88 -16.64 -16.36
N PRO A 32 -12.72 -16.59 -15.31
CA PRO A 32 -12.85 -17.70 -14.36
C PRO A 32 -13.27 -19.03 -15.00
N LEU A 33 -13.83 -19.00 -16.21
CA LEU A 33 -14.30 -20.18 -16.94
C LEU A 33 -13.19 -20.89 -17.71
N LEU A 34 -12.05 -20.23 -17.96
CA LEU A 34 -11.00 -20.70 -18.86
C LEU A 34 -9.61 -20.67 -18.21
N VAL A 35 -9.53 -20.29 -16.93
CA VAL A 35 -8.29 -20.07 -16.19
C VAL A 35 -7.92 -21.30 -15.38
N THR A 36 -6.66 -21.68 -15.54
CA THR A 36 -5.95 -22.64 -14.70
C THR A 36 -4.96 -21.89 -13.81
N GLU A 37 -4.38 -22.55 -12.80
CA GLU A 37 -3.39 -21.91 -11.91
C GLU A 37 -2.16 -21.38 -12.68
N GLU A 38 -1.86 -21.94 -13.85
CA GLU A 38 -0.75 -21.53 -14.72
C GLU A 38 -1.01 -20.19 -15.44
N ASP A 39 -2.26 -19.73 -15.49
CA ASP A 39 -2.64 -18.48 -16.17
C ASP A 39 -2.54 -17.25 -15.25
N TYR A 40 -2.21 -17.44 -13.97
CA TYR A 40 -1.98 -16.32 -13.05
C TYR A 40 -0.60 -15.69 -13.34
N PRO A 41 -0.53 -14.35 -13.40
CA PRO A 41 0.75 -13.68 -13.59
C PRO A 41 1.69 -14.02 -12.44
N GLU A 42 2.95 -14.30 -12.77
CA GLU A 42 3.98 -14.51 -11.75
C GLU A 42 4.11 -13.25 -10.88
N PRO A 43 4.36 -13.41 -9.56
CA PRO A 43 4.66 -12.28 -8.70
C PRO A 43 5.83 -11.46 -9.24
N TYR A 44 5.75 -10.14 -9.10
CA TYR A 44 6.84 -9.25 -9.48
C TYR A 44 8.12 -9.59 -8.70
N ASP A 45 9.20 -9.90 -9.42
CA ASP A 45 10.49 -10.36 -8.88
C ASP A 45 11.55 -9.23 -8.81
N GLY A 46 11.21 -8.03 -9.26
CA GLY A 46 12.10 -6.89 -9.30
C GLY A 46 12.20 -6.10 -7.99
N ASP A 47 12.94 -5.00 -8.03
CA ASP A 47 13.11 -4.10 -6.90
C ASP A 47 11.79 -3.40 -6.52
N ILE A 48 11.47 -3.41 -5.22
CA ILE A 48 10.29 -2.74 -4.65
C ILE A 48 10.31 -1.23 -4.90
N GLU A 49 11.47 -0.59 -4.93
CA GLU A 49 11.59 0.84 -5.21
C GLU A 49 11.18 1.17 -6.65
N ASN A 50 11.49 0.27 -7.60
CA ASN A 50 11.05 0.38 -8.98
C ASN A 50 9.53 0.20 -9.09
N LEU A 51 8.96 -0.74 -8.32
CA LEU A 51 7.51 -0.96 -8.25
C LEU A 51 6.78 0.28 -7.70
N ILE A 52 7.27 0.83 -6.57
CA ILE A 52 6.74 2.07 -5.98
C ILE A 52 6.81 3.21 -6.99
N THR A 53 7.96 3.38 -7.65
CA THR A 53 8.16 4.41 -8.67
C THR A 53 7.20 4.25 -9.84
N ALA A 54 6.96 3.02 -10.31
CA ALA A 54 6.01 2.75 -11.38
C ALA A 54 4.56 3.05 -10.96
N LEU A 55 4.15 2.67 -9.75
CA LEU A 55 2.82 2.92 -9.20
C LEU A 55 2.54 4.42 -8.97
N ARG A 56 3.58 5.21 -8.60
CA ARG A 56 3.49 6.68 -8.47
C ARG A 56 3.19 7.40 -9.78
N GLN A 57 3.40 6.76 -10.93
CA GLN A 57 3.07 7.31 -12.25
C GLN A 57 1.57 7.22 -12.56
N CYS A 58 0.73 6.81 -11.60
CA CYS A 58 -0.72 6.80 -11.76
C CYS A 58 -1.27 8.19 -12.12
N PRO A 59 -2.20 8.27 -13.07
CA PRO A 59 -2.72 9.54 -13.56
C PRO A 59 -3.62 10.22 -12.52
N SER A 60 -3.69 11.56 -12.60
CA SER A 60 -4.58 12.40 -11.79
C SER A 60 -5.79 12.90 -12.59
N TYR A 61 -6.25 12.12 -13.58
CA TYR A 61 -7.33 12.58 -14.45
C TYR A 61 -8.66 12.65 -13.68
N GLN A 62 -9.37 13.74 -13.92
CA GLN A 62 -10.63 14.06 -13.28
C GLN A 62 -11.75 14.00 -14.32
N TYR A 63 -12.92 13.52 -13.91
CA TYR A 63 -14.09 13.47 -14.78
C TYR A 63 -14.52 14.89 -15.19
N ASP A 64 -14.61 15.79 -14.21
CA ASP A 64 -14.87 17.23 -14.41
C ASP A 64 -14.26 18.05 -13.25
N LYS A 65 -14.53 19.37 -13.24
CA LYS A 65 -14.03 20.31 -12.23
C LYS A 65 -14.50 20.02 -10.79
N ASN A 66 -15.59 19.30 -10.60
CA ASN A 66 -16.16 18.98 -9.29
C ASN A 66 -15.56 17.71 -8.68
N HIS A 67 -14.84 16.90 -9.47
CA HIS A 67 -14.29 15.61 -9.04
C HIS A 67 -12.79 15.68 -8.75
N ALA A 68 -12.34 16.78 -8.11
CA ALA A 68 -10.92 17.06 -7.92
C ALA A 68 -10.19 16.08 -6.98
N HIS A 69 -10.95 15.43 -6.11
CA HIS A 69 -10.45 14.49 -5.10
C HIS A 69 -10.86 13.03 -5.38
N CYS A 70 -11.45 12.77 -6.55
CA CYS A 70 -11.79 11.43 -6.99
C CYS A 70 -10.58 10.77 -7.66
N GLY A 71 -10.58 9.44 -7.67
CA GLY A 71 -9.65 8.65 -8.47
C GLY A 71 -8.48 8.01 -7.75
N LEU A 72 -7.79 7.15 -8.50
CA LEU A 72 -6.76 6.25 -8.00
C LEU A 72 -5.63 6.98 -7.29
N ARG A 73 -5.08 8.03 -7.91
CA ARG A 73 -3.88 8.71 -7.40
C ARG A 73 -4.07 9.28 -6.00
N THR A 74 -5.22 9.88 -5.72
CA THR A 74 -5.53 10.47 -4.40
C THR A 74 -5.50 9.43 -3.29
N ARG A 75 -5.87 8.17 -3.61
CA ARG A 75 -5.86 7.05 -2.65
C ARG A 75 -4.55 6.29 -2.62
N LEU A 76 -3.90 6.12 -3.77
CA LEU A 76 -2.70 5.30 -3.90
C LEU A 76 -1.45 6.02 -3.36
N ILE A 77 -1.31 7.33 -3.57
CA ILE A 77 -0.09 8.06 -3.16
C ILE A 77 0.14 8.01 -1.64
N PRO A 78 -0.86 8.26 -0.75
CA PRO A 78 -0.65 8.14 0.70
C PRO A 78 -0.18 6.74 1.14
N VAL A 79 -0.70 5.70 0.48
CA VAL A 79 -0.30 4.31 0.75
C VAL A 79 1.16 4.08 0.35
N LEU A 80 1.57 4.54 -0.84
CA LEU A 80 2.95 4.42 -1.31
C LEU A 80 3.93 5.24 -0.45
N ASP A 81 3.54 6.44 -0.01
CA ASP A 81 4.34 7.26 0.91
C ASP A 81 4.56 6.53 2.24
N PHE A 82 3.51 5.90 2.77
CA PHE A 82 3.59 5.13 4.00
C PHE A 82 4.52 3.91 3.85
N ILE A 83 4.35 3.11 2.79
CA ILE A 83 5.22 1.96 2.51
C ILE A 83 6.68 2.39 2.41
N GLN A 84 6.95 3.48 1.69
CA GLN A 84 8.31 3.99 1.53
C GLN A 84 8.90 4.48 2.86
N ALA A 85 8.10 5.11 3.72
CA ALA A 85 8.52 5.45 5.07
C ALA A 85 8.83 4.21 5.92
N MET A 86 8.02 3.14 5.82
CA MET A 86 8.28 1.87 6.53
C MET A 86 9.59 1.22 6.07
N LEU A 87 9.84 1.19 4.75
CA LEU A 87 11.09 0.69 4.18
C LEU A 87 12.30 1.50 4.65
N ALA A 88 12.22 2.84 4.58
CA ALA A 88 13.29 3.75 4.99
C ALA A 88 13.58 3.71 6.50
N SER A 89 12.55 3.50 7.31
CA SER A 89 12.66 3.38 8.76
C SER A 89 13.47 2.14 9.20
N GLY A 90 13.56 1.16 8.31
CA GLY A 90 14.41 -0.02 8.41
C GLY A 90 13.64 -1.25 8.86
N VAL A 91 13.69 -2.30 8.03
CA VAL A 91 13.31 -3.68 8.38
C VAL A 91 14.38 -4.38 9.26
N GLY A 92 15.16 -3.59 10.00
CA GLY A 92 16.31 -4.06 10.78
C GLY A 92 15.92 -4.77 12.08
N ILE A 93 16.84 -5.60 12.57
CA ILE A 93 16.77 -6.23 13.89
C ILE A 93 17.62 -5.39 14.85
N ASP A 94 17.04 -4.99 15.98
CA ASP A 94 17.80 -4.27 17.01
C ASP A 94 18.86 -5.21 17.64
N ARG A 95 20.12 -4.92 17.35
CA ARG A 95 21.25 -5.69 17.86
C ARG A 95 21.40 -5.61 19.38
N GLY A 96 21.02 -4.49 20.00
CA GLY A 96 21.15 -4.29 21.44
C GLY A 96 20.21 -5.21 22.21
N ASN A 97 18.96 -5.26 21.75
CA ASN A 97 17.90 -6.05 22.39
C ASN A 97 17.87 -7.51 21.92
N TRP A 98 18.52 -7.87 20.80
CA TRP A 98 18.54 -9.23 20.26
C TRP A 98 18.91 -10.33 21.29
N LYS A 99 19.86 -10.05 22.19
CA LYS A 99 20.29 -11.04 23.20
C LYS A 99 19.31 -11.19 24.36
N ALA A 100 18.62 -10.11 24.73
CA ALA A 100 17.72 -10.08 25.89
C ALA A 100 16.30 -10.48 25.51
N GLU A 101 15.82 -10.04 24.34
CA GLU A 101 14.44 -10.15 23.92
C GLU A 101 14.34 -10.61 22.45
N ARG A 102 14.96 -11.77 22.17
CA ARG A 102 15.00 -12.33 20.81
C ARG A 102 13.62 -12.48 20.16
N PRO A 103 12.56 -12.97 20.85
CA PRO A 103 11.25 -13.16 20.23
C PRO A 103 10.55 -11.84 19.84
N SER A 104 10.68 -10.78 20.66
CA SER A 104 10.10 -9.46 20.33
C SER A 104 10.92 -8.73 19.26
N THR A 105 12.22 -9.00 19.21
CA THR A 105 13.17 -8.36 18.31
C THR A 105 13.29 -9.09 16.96
N SER A 106 12.83 -10.32 16.83
CA SER A 106 12.79 -11.07 15.57
C SER A 106 11.61 -10.66 14.68
N TRP A 107 11.60 -11.18 13.45
CA TRP A 107 10.50 -11.15 12.49
C TRP A 107 9.64 -12.42 12.57
N GLU A 108 9.73 -13.15 13.68
CA GLU A 108 8.91 -14.34 13.88
C GLU A 108 7.44 -13.90 13.93
N SER A 109 6.62 -14.55 13.11
CA SER A 109 5.24 -14.17 12.88
C SER A 109 4.45 -14.26 14.19
N VAL A 110 4.05 -13.11 14.72
CA VAL A 110 2.91 -13.05 15.62
C VAL A 110 1.71 -13.03 14.71
N GLU A 111 0.92 -14.11 14.70
CA GLU A 111 -0.36 -14.14 13.99
C GLU A 111 -1.25 -13.01 14.55
N ALA A 112 -1.26 -11.88 13.86
CA ALA A 112 -2.17 -10.78 14.19
C ALA A 112 -3.55 -11.15 13.63
N GLU A 113 -4.51 -11.41 14.52
CA GLU A 113 -5.89 -11.68 14.12
C GLU A 113 -6.57 -10.44 13.49
N GLU A 114 -6.10 -9.24 13.83
CA GLU A 114 -6.66 -7.99 13.32
C GLU A 114 -5.88 -7.45 12.10
N PRO A 115 -6.57 -6.92 11.08
CA PRO A 115 -5.93 -6.29 9.94
C PRO A 115 -5.19 -5.02 10.34
N PHE A 116 -4.03 -4.78 9.73
CA PHE A 116 -3.36 -3.49 9.88
C PHE A 116 -4.18 -2.40 9.16
N ARG A 117 -4.57 -1.36 9.88
CA ARG A 117 -5.34 -0.22 9.35
C ARG A 117 -4.45 1.00 9.17
N LEU A 118 -4.41 1.54 7.95
CA LEU A 118 -3.75 2.81 7.69
C LEU A 118 -4.66 3.97 8.09
N THR A 119 -4.56 4.41 9.33
CA THR A 119 -5.30 5.58 9.84
C THR A 119 -4.62 6.89 9.44
N LYS A 120 -5.37 8.01 9.47
CA LYS A 120 -4.78 9.35 9.27
C LYS A 120 -3.70 9.64 10.32
N SER A 121 -3.89 9.18 11.56
CA SER A 121 -2.92 9.35 12.65
C SER A 121 -1.62 8.59 12.39
N VAL A 122 -1.70 7.37 11.88
CA VAL A 122 -0.52 6.56 11.52
C VAL A 122 0.20 7.16 10.31
N ALA A 123 -0.54 7.56 9.27
CA ALA A 123 0.05 8.14 8.06
C ALA A 123 0.71 9.52 8.28
N THR A 124 0.27 10.27 9.29
CA THR A 124 0.80 11.62 9.60
C THR A 124 1.76 11.65 10.78
N ASP A 125 2.13 10.48 11.35
CA ASP A 125 3.06 10.44 12.48
C ASP A 125 4.41 11.08 12.08
N ALA A 126 4.79 12.15 12.78
CA ALA A 126 6.02 12.88 12.54
C ALA A 126 7.27 12.01 12.66
N ARG A 127 7.19 10.88 13.40
CA ARG A 127 8.27 9.91 13.54
C ARG A 127 8.62 9.20 12.23
N LEU A 128 7.69 9.12 11.27
CA LEU A 128 7.95 8.54 9.94
C LEU A 128 8.99 9.32 9.13
N LYS A 129 9.20 10.60 9.46
CA LYS A 129 10.18 11.47 8.81
C LYS A 129 11.57 11.40 9.46
N LEU A 130 11.70 10.67 10.56
CA LEU A 130 12.96 10.52 11.30
C LEU A 130 13.62 9.21 10.85
N GLU A 131 14.54 9.30 9.90
CA GLU A 131 15.33 8.15 9.44
C GLU A 131 16.09 7.52 10.63
N GLY A 132 16.02 6.19 10.74
CA GLY A 132 16.82 5.41 11.71
C GLY A 132 16.34 5.40 13.17
N PHE A 133 15.14 5.91 13.48
CA PHE A 133 14.64 5.90 14.85
C PHE A 133 14.03 4.52 15.21
N LEU A 134 14.55 3.89 16.28
CA LEU A 134 14.17 2.54 16.75
C LEU A 134 12.66 2.33 16.99
N THR A 135 11.89 3.38 17.25
CA THR A 135 10.42 3.29 17.46
C THR A 135 9.65 2.95 16.19
N SER A 136 10.26 3.12 15.02
CA SER A 136 9.65 2.73 13.75
C SER A 136 9.70 1.22 13.51
N SER A 137 10.61 0.48 14.15
CA SER A 137 10.75 -0.96 13.93
C SER A 137 9.51 -1.73 14.39
N ALA A 138 8.88 -1.34 15.50
CA ALA A 138 7.65 -1.98 15.98
C ALA A 138 6.47 -1.72 15.03
N LEU A 139 6.34 -0.50 14.51
CA LEU A 139 5.29 -0.16 13.54
C LEU A 139 5.53 -0.89 12.21
N SER A 140 6.75 -0.88 11.69
CA SER A 140 7.14 -1.62 10.48
C SER A 140 6.91 -3.12 10.64
N LYS A 141 7.17 -3.70 11.81
CA LYS A 141 6.85 -5.10 12.11
C LYS A 141 5.35 -5.37 12.14
N SER A 142 4.57 -4.51 12.79
CA SER A 142 3.12 -4.63 12.79
C SER A 142 2.53 -4.49 11.38
N PHE A 143 3.16 -3.68 10.53
CA PHE A 143 2.74 -3.46 9.16
C PHE A 143 3.11 -4.63 8.25
N PHE A 144 4.39 -5.01 8.18
CA PHE A 144 4.85 -6.08 7.27
C PHE A 144 4.52 -7.49 7.79
N GLY A 145 4.34 -7.66 9.09
CA GLY A 145 3.95 -8.92 9.72
C GLY A 145 2.44 -9.13 9.81
N ALA A 146 1.62 -8.17 9.38
CA ALA A 146 0.17 -8.31 9.39
C ALA A 146 -0.29 -9.43 8.45
N GLY A 147 -1.27 -10.22 8.87
CA GLY A 147 -1.90 -11.22 8.00
C GLY A 147 -2.82 -10.62 6.93
N SER A 148 -3.27 -9.37 7.14
CA SER A 148 -4.08 -8.63 6.17
C SER A 148 -3.97 -7.12 6.39
N TRP A 149 -4.28 -6.34 5.36
CA TRP A 149 -4.26 -4.88 5.38
C TRP A 149 -5.61 -4.30 4.98
N ASP A 150 -6.07 -3.31 5.73
CA ASP A 150 -7.25 -2.53 5.44
C ASP A 150 -6.82 -1.11 5.03
N TRP A 151 -6.94 -0.84 3.73
CA TRP A 151 -6.61 0.43 3.10
C TRP A 151 -7.81 1.37 2.96
N THR A 152 -8.94 1.02 3.58
CA THR A 152 -10.16 1.83 3.51
C THR A 152 -9.91 3.17 4.20
N PRO A 153 -10.11 4.31 3.50
CA PRO A 153 -9.95 5.62 4.12
C PRO A 153 -10.93 5.78 5.29
N GLU A 154 -10.47 6.34 6.41
CA GLU A 154 -11.34 6.72 7.53
C GLU A 154 -12.38 7.76 7.08
N GLU A 155 -13.65 7.51 7.43
CA GLU A 155 -14.79 8.43 7.21
C GLU A 155 -14.52 9.86 7.73
#